data_AF-A0A8B7NGF0-F1
#
_entry.id   AF-A0A8B7NGF0-F1
#
_cell.length_a   1.000
_cell.length_b   1.000
_cell.length_c   1.000
_cell.angle_alpha   90.00
_cell.angle_beta   90.00
_cell.angle_gamma   90.00
#
_symmetry.space_group_name_H-M   'P 1'
#
loop_
_entity.id
_entity.type
_entity.pdbx_description
1 polymer ?
#
loop_
_entity_poly.entity_id
_entity_poly.type
_entity_poly.pdbx_seq_one_letter_code
_entity_poly.pdbx_strand_id
1 'polypeptide(L)'
;MTIASHTTKHRDKVSPRKSPLSILLKMWRRRCARVQKNAASITLCLLALLALSAVSAPDLGELCERSCEEDLMKKPLSPDDAMFIQYIKDQVLDPPQSEPVEPLTLDMVETPEWKDIGPWYSVMTTIRDIVNGIDNGTYVEVGSGDGELFSFSSQLEVVLGWQGLLIEPRPTVYQQARRTRKAAGANVCVAVENLHGKKFFWEPRNSDLSEILQKINYASATLLDHVTSEDRGDGELYSVQCLTLNSLIHAYTSKILKQRWPQLSLLVIDAHGAADMLSSLNGVQITMLVVRGSKEYMDINLIDETKRLKLTYHPKAHFTNHLLFIDRYIKIVYKEAINPEIKTV
;
A
#
# COMPACT_ATOMS: atom_id res chain seq x y z
N MET A 1 68.44 -39.86 -91.73
CA MET A 1 67.38 -38.96 -92.24
C MET A 1 66.61 -38.41 -91.06
N THR A 2 66.95 -37.18 -90.69
CA THR A 2 66.15 -36.04 -90.20
C THR A 2 64.94 -36.24 -89.24
N ILE A 3 64.83 -35.28 -88.30
CA ILE A 3 63.63 -34.75 -87.59
C ILE A 3 63.36 -35.40 -86.21
N ALA A 4 63.13 -34.70 -85.08
CA ALA A 4 63.17 -33.28 -84.71
C ALA A 4 63.12 -33.12 -83.17
N SER A 5 63.39 -31.89 -82.77
CA SER A 5 63.35 -31.27 -81.45
C SER A 5 62.07 -31.45 -80.62
N HIS A 6 62.23 -31.48 -79.28
CA HIS A 6 61.46 -30.59 -78.41
C HIS A 6 62.21 -30.29 -77.10
N THR A 7 62.56 -29.02 -76.92
CA THR A 7 63.06 -28.44 -75.66
C THR A 7 61.91 -27.80 -74.91
N THR A 8 61.64 -28.26 -73.68
CA THR A 8 60.82 -27.54 -72.68
C THR A 8 61.66 -27.27 -71.45
N LYS A 9 61.95 -25.98 -71.22
CA LYS A 9 62.75 -25.48 -70.10
C LYS A 9 61.78 -25.12 -68.96
N HIS A 10 61.56 -26.03 -68.02
CA HIS A 10 60.82 -25.77 -66.79
C HIS A 10 61.64 -24.83 -65.88
N ARG A 11 61.14 -23.61 -65.67
CA ARG A 11 61.61 -22.70 -64.61
C ARG A 11 60.81 -23.00 -63.35
N ASP A 12 61.39 -23.75 -62.42
CA ASP A 12 60.83 -23.91 -61.09
C ASP A 12 60.97 -22.61 -60.29
N LYS A 13 59.86 -21.87 -60.19
CA LYS A 13 59.72 -20.74 -59.26
C LYS A 13 59.70 -21.28 -57.83
N VAL A 14 60.85 -21.28 -57.18
CA VAL A 14 60.96 -21.54 -55.73
C VAL A 14 60.25 -20.41 -54.98
N SER A 15 59.05 -20.70 -54.48
CA SER A 15 58.27 -19.81 -53.63
C SER A 15 59.02 -19.58 -52.30
N PRO A 16 59.24 -18.33 -51.86
CA PRO A 16 59.92 -18.07 -50.59
C PRO A 16 59.10 -18.64 -49.43
N ARG A 17 59.74 -19.53 -48.64
CA ARG A 17 59.19 -20.04 -47.38
C ARG A 17 58.95 -18.87 -46.44
N LYS A 18 57.68 -18.51 -46.23
CA LYS A 18 57.26 -17.48 -45.27
C LYS A 18 57.72 -17.92 -43.87
N SER A 19 58.43 -17.03 -43.17
CA SER A 19 58.95 -17.35 -41.83
C SER A 19 57.80 -17.65 -40.87
N PRO A 20 57.96 -18.59 -39.93
CA PRO A 20 56.93 -18.94 -38.94
C PRO A 20 56.40 -17.72 -38.18
N LEU A 21 57.26 -16.72 -37.93
CA LEU A 21 56.89 -15.45 -37.30
C LEU A 21 55.84 -14.67 -38.11
N SER A 22 55.94 -14.68 -39.43
CA SER A 22 55.00 -13.95 -40.31
C SER A 22 53.59 -14.56 -40.31
N ILE A 23 53.49 -15.86 -40.04
CA ILE A 23 52.21 -16.59 -39.91
C ILE A 23 51.58 -16.27 -38.56
N LEU A 24 52.36 -16.32 -37.48
CA LEU A 24 51.90 -15.97 -36.13
C LEU A 24 51.44 -14.51 -36.03
N LEU A 25 52.17 -13.56 -36.62
CA LEU A 25 51.77 -12.14 -36.69
C LEU A 25 50.45 -11.95 -37.46
N LYS A 26 50.24 -12.69 -38.56
CA LYS A 26 48.97 -12.67 -39.29
C LYS A 26 47.82 -13.26 -38.48
N MET A 27 48.05 -14.34 -37.72
CA MET A 27 47.04 -14.94 -36.85
C MET A 27 46.69 -14.02 -35.68
N TRP A 28 47.68 -13.37 -35.07
CA TRP A 28 47.47 -12.43 -33.97
C TRP A 28 46.70 -11.18 -34.42
N ARG A 29 47.08 -10.57 -35.55
CA ARG A 29 46.33 -9.44 -36.15
C ARG A 29 44.87 -9.80 -36.46
N ARG A 30 44.61 -11.02 -36.95
CA ARG A 30 43.24 -11.50 -37.20
C ARG A 30 42.43 -11.70 -35.92
N ARG A 31 43.06 -12.16 -34.82
CA ARG A 31 42.41 -12.29 -33.52
C ARG A 31 42.11 -10.92 -32.90
N CYS A 32 43.05 -9.98 -32.90
CA CYS A 32 42.81 -8.61 -32.40
C CYS A 32 41.71 -7.88 -33.19
N ALA A 33 41.69 -8.00 -34.52
CA ALA A 33 40.64 -7.42 -35.34
C ALA A 33 39.25 -8.01 -35.06
N ARG A 34 39.16 -9.31 -34.71
CA ARG A 34 37.90 -9.96 -34.34
C ARG A 34 37.43 -9.53 -32.95
N VAL A 35 38.34 -9.38 -31.99
CA VAL A 35 38.04 -8.87 -30.64
C VAL A 35 37.58 -7.41 -30.70
N GLN A 36 38.24 -6.55 -31.49
CA GLN A 36 37.81 -5.15 -31.68
C GLN A 36 36.44 -5.02 -32.34
N LYS A 37 36.12 -5.87 -33.34
CA LYS A 37 34.78 -5.89 -33.95
C LYS A 37 33.70 -6.32 -32.96
N ASN A 38 33.98 -7.34 -32.13
CA ASN A 38 33.03 -7.80 -31.13
C ASN A 38 32.82 -6.76 -30.02
N ALA A 39 33.89 -6.10 -29.56
CA ALA A 39 33.80 -5.01 -28.59
C ALA A 39 32.98 -3.83 -29.13
N ALA A 40 33.23 -3.41 -30.38
CA ALA A 40 32.46 -2.35 -31.02
C ALA A 40 30.97 -2.72 -31.16
N SER A 41 30.64 -3.96 -31.53
CA SER A 41 29.24 -4.43 -31.57
C SER A 41 28.57 -4.42 -30.20
N ILE A 42 29.27 -4.85 -29.14
CA ILE A 42 28.73 -4.85 -27.78
C ILE A 42 28.50 -3.41 -27.31
N THR A 43 29.46 -2.50 -27.53
CA THR A 43 29.31 -1.09 -27.20
C THR A 43 28.17 -0.44 -27.98
N LEU A 44 28.01 -0.77 -29.27
CA LEU A 44 26.90 -0.26 -30.08
C LEU A 44 25.54 -0.78 -29.56
N CYS A 45 25.46 -2.06 -29.16
CA CYS A 45 24.27 -2.63 -28.54
C CYS A 45 23.95 -1.98 -27.19
N LEU A 46 24.95 -1.73 -26.34
CA LEU A 46 24.75 -1.07 -25.05
C LEU A 46 24.34 0.39 -25.22
N LEU A 47 24.92 1.11 -26.19
CA LEU A 47 24.51 2.47 -26.53
C LEU A 47 23.13 2.51 -27.16
N ALA A 48 22.75 1.52 -27.98
CA ALA A 48 21.39 1.39 -28.49
C ALA A 48 20.40 1.09 -27.36
N LEU A 49 20.73 0.21 -26.41
CA LEU A 49 19.89 -0.06 -25.24
C LEU A 49 19.76 1.16 -24.33
N LEU A 50 20.84 1.91 -24.11
CA LEU A 50 20.83 3.18 -23.37
C LEU A 50 20.01 4.24 -24.10
N ALA A 51 20.16 4.36 -25.42
CA ALA A 51 19.36 5.27 -26.24
C ALA A 51 17.88 4.86 -26.26
N LEU A 52 17.55 3.57 -26.31
CA LEU A 52 16.17 3.07 -26.17
C LEU A 52 15.60 3.32 -24.78
N SER A 53 16.43 3.33 -23.73
CA SER A 53 15.99 3.73 -22.39
C SER A 53 15.85 5.25 -22.21
N ALA A 54 16.55 6.05 -23.02
CA ALA A 54 16.51 7.52 -22.99
C ALA A 54 15.46 8.11 -23.94
N VAL A 55 15.13 7.40 -25.03
CA VAL A 55 14.01 7.72 -25.91
C VAL A 55 12.74 7.19 -25.26
N SER A 56 12.21 8.02 -24.36
CA SER A 56 10.81 8.04 -23.94
C SER A 56 10.25 6.72 -23.40
N ALA A 57 10.48 6.45 -22.12
CA ALA A 57 9.27 6.31 -21.31
C ALA A 57 8.56 7.66 -21.46
N PRO A 58 7.40 7.75 -22.14
CA PRO A 58 6.64 8.99 -22.10
C PRO A 58 6.53 9.37 -20.63
N ASP A 59 6.76 10.64 -20.34
CA ASP A 59 6.49 11.16 -19.01
C ASP A 59 5.04 10.78 -18.70
N LEU A 60 4.85 9.78 -17.85
CA LEU A 60 3.53 9.25 -17.52
C LEU A 60 2.66 10.35 -16.87
N GLY A 61 3.27 11.47 -16.49
CA GLY A 61 2.62 12.69 -16.05
C GLY A 61 1.87 13.48 -17.14
N GLU A 62 2.09 13.23 -18.44
CA GLU A 62 1.42 13.98 -19.52
C GLU A 62 0.26 13.23 -20.18
N LEU A 63 -0.01 11.98 -19.79
CA LEU A 63 -0.96 11.10 -20.49
C LEU A 63 -2.40 11.10 -19.96
N CYS A 64 -2.74 11.88 -18.94
CA CYS A 64 -4.09 11.87 -18.37
C CYS A 64 -4.62 13.31 -18.21
N GLU A 65 -5.15 13.86 -19.30
CA GLU A 65 -6.10 14.99 -19.22
C GLU A 65 -7.33 14.56 -18.39
N ARG A 66 -8.08 15.50 -17.81
CA ARG A 66 -9.28 15.24 -16.97
C ARG A 66 -10.28 14.21 -17.53
N SER A 67 -10.37 14.06 -18.86
CA SER A 67 -11.22 13.05 -19.51
C SER A 67 -10.78 11.60 -19.23
N CYS A 68 -9.49 11.38 -18.99
CA CYS A 68 -8.92 10.07 -18.69
C CYS A 68 -9.25 9.63 -17.26
N GLU A 69 -9.36 10.55 -16.28
CA GLU A 69 -9.76 10.22 -14.91
C GLU A 69 -11.16 9.61 -14.85
N GLU A 70 -12.15 10.25 -15.49
CA GLU A 70 -13.52 9.73 -15.53
C GLU A 70 -13.59 8.37 -16.23
N ASP A 71 -12.79 8.16 -17.28
CA ASP A 71 -12.77 6.90 -18.02
C ASP A 71 -12.02 5.78 -17.28
N LEU A 72 -11.01 6.14 -16.49
CA LEU A 72 -10.30 5.24 -15.58
C LEU A 72 -11.28 4.70 -14.53
N MET A 73 -12.13 5.58 -13.99
CA MET A 73 -13.11 5.26 -12.94
C MET A 73 -14.37 4.53 -13.45
N LYS A 74 -14.60 4.50 -14.77
CA LYS A 74 -15.76 3.80 -15.37
C LYS A 74 -15.56 2.28 -15.54
N LYS A 75 -14.36 1.76 -15.29
CA LYS A 75 -14.04 0.33 -15.49
C LYS A 75 -13.54 -0.31 -14.21
N PRO A 76 -13.83 -1.60 -13.98
CA PRO A 76 -13.13 -2.37 -12.96
C PRO A 76 -11.63 -2.39 -13.27
N LEU A 77 -10.85 -1.67 -12.49
CA LEU A 77 -9.38 -1.68 -12.61
C LEU A 77 -8.80 -2.70 -11.64
N SER A 78 -7.72 -3.34 -12.07
CA SER A 78 -6.91 -4.15 -11.16
C SER A 78 -6.40 -3.25 -10.03
N PRO A 79 -6.42 -3.70 -8.77
CA PRO A 79 -5.97 -2.86 -7.67
C PRO A 79 -4.48 -2.46 -7.72
N ASP A 80 -3.68 -3.13 -8.54
CA ASP A 80 -2.27 -2.84 -8.81
C ASP A 80 -2.02 -2.16 -10.16
N ASP A 81 -3.09 -1.68 -10.83
CA ASP A 81 -2.98 -0.93 -12.09
C ASP A 81 -2.07 0.30 -11.92
N ALA A 82 -0.99 0.36 -12.71
CA ALA A 82 0.05 1.36 -12.52
C ALA A 82 -0.46 2.79 -12.72
N MET A 83 -1.36 3.02 -13.68
CA MET A 83 -1.93 4.35 -13.92
C MET A 83 -2.85 4.74 -12.77
N PHE A 84 -3.66 3.81 -12.28
CA PHE A 84 -4.56 4.08 -11.15
C PHE A 84 -3.79 4.35 -9.85
N ILE A 85 -2.76 3.56 -9.57
CA ILE A 85 -1.89 3.80 -8.43
C ILE A 85 -1.22 5.17 -8.53
N GLN A 86 -0.81 5.59 -9.74
CA GLN A 86 -0.24 6.92 -9.95
C GLN A 86 -1.27 8.04 -9.73
N TYR A 87 -2.51 7.86 -10.20
CA TYR A 87 -3.60 8.78 -9.90
C TYR A 87 -3.82 8.93 -8.39
N ILE A 88 -3.90 7.82 -7.63
CA ILE A 88 -4.09 7.86 -6.18
C ILE A 88 -2.94 8.60 -5.50
N LYS A 89 -1.71 8.31 -5.93
CA LYS A 89 -0.51 9.00 -5.44
C LYS A 89 -0.64 10.50 -5.60
N ASP A 90 -1.03 10.96 -6.77
CA ASP A 90 -0.92 12.39 -7.12
C ASP A 90 -2.14 13.21 -6.71
N GLN A 91 -3.34 12.60 -6.73
CA GLN A 91 -4.60 13.32 -6.56
C GLN A 91 -5.36 12.97 -5.27
N VAL A 92 -5.01 11.87 -4.59
CA VAL A 92 -5.79 11.36 -3.45
C VAL A 92 -5.01 11.39 -2.15
N LEU A 93 -3.72 11.04 -2.18
CA LEU A 93 -2.90 10.98 -0.98
C LEU A 93 -2.34 12.34 -0.58
N ASP A 94 -2.78 12.82 0.57
CA ASP A 94 -2.12 13.91 1.28
C ASP A 94 -0.87 13.37 1.99
N PRO A 95 0.29 14.04 1.86
CA PRO A 95 1.51 13.60 2.51
C PRO A 95 1.42 13.72 4.04
N PRO A 96 2.28 13.01 4.78
CA PRO A 96 2.50 13.26 6.20
C PRO A 96 2.84 14.72 6.45
N GLN A 97 2.35 15.25 7.57
CA GLN A 97 2.64 16.61 7.99
C GLN A 97 3.90 16.64 8.83
N SER A 98 4.74 17.66 8.63
CA SER A 98 5.87 17.91 9.52
C SER A 98 5.40 18.28 10.92
N GLU A 99 4.36 19.13 11.00
CA GLU A 99 3.72 19.56 12.23
C GLU A 99 2.23 19.84 11.99
N PRO A 100 1.32 19.20 12.76
CA PRO A 100 -0.11 19.50 12.71
C PRO A 100 -0.42 20.88 13.29
N VAL A 101 -1.58 21.42 12.94
CA VAL A 101 -2.05 22.73 13.44
C VAL A 101 -2.34 22.68 14.94
N GLU A 102 -2.95 21.59 15.39
CA GLU A 102 -3.40 21.33 16.76
C GLU A 102 -2.96 19.91 17.16
N PRO A 103 -1.64 19.67 17.32
CA PRO A 103 -1.13 18.32 17.51
C PRO A 103 -1.70 17.66 18.76
N LEU A 104 -2.00 16.36 18.65
CA LEU A 104 -2.38 15.57 19.82
C LEU A 104 -1.26 15.59 20.86
N THR A 105 -1.65 15.77 22.11
CA THR A 105 -0.73 15.73 23.26
C THR A 105 -0.67 14.32 23.84
N LEU A 106 0.38 14.05 24.64
CA LEU A 106 0.51 12.78 25.35
C LEU A 106 -0.69 12.52 26.28
N ASP A 107 -1.13 13.52 27.02
CA ASP A 107 -2.27 13.41 27.95
C ASP A 107 -3.58 13.06 27.24
N MET A 108 -3.80 13.62 26.03
CA MET A 108 -4.98 13.34 25.22
C MET A 108 -5.06 11.89 24.76
N VAL A 109 -3.91 11.27 24.46
CA VAL A 109 -3.87 9.87 24.00
C VAL A 109 -3.74 8.88 25.15
N GLU A 110 -3.02 9.20 26.23
CA GLU A 110 -2.83 8.30 27.38
C GLU A 110 -4.00 8.36 28.36
N THR A 111 -4.67 9.50 28.48
CA THR A 111 -5.81 9.68 29.40
C THR A 111 -6.97 10.41 28.73
N PRO A 112 -7.51 9.90 27.61
CA PRO A 112 -8.58 10.57 26.89
C PRO A 112 -9.82 10.75 27.76
N GLU A 113 -10.57 11.83 27.55
CA GLU A 113 -11.83 12.09 28.25
C GLU A 113 -12.87 10.98 28.04
N TRP A 114 -12.78 10.29 26.90
CA TRP A 114 -13.64 9.18 26.51
C TRP A 114 -13.16 7.81 27.00
N LYS A 115 -12.12 7.72 27.84
CA LYS A 115 -11.53 6.45 28.29
C LYS A 115 -12.52 5.45 28.90
N ASP A 116 -13.58 5.97 29.53
CA ASP A 116 -14.61 5.19 30.21
C ASP A 116 -15.81 4.88 29.29
N ILE A 117 -15.75 5.28 28.01
CA ILE A 117 -16.81 5.07 27.02
C ILE A 117 -16.50 3.83 26.18
N GLY A 118 -17.20 2.74 26.47
CA GLY A 118 -17.10 1.50 25.69
C GLY A 118 -15.73 0.81 25.77
N PRO A 119 -15.43 -0.12 24.86
CA PRO A 119 -14.20 -0.92 24.90
C PRO A 119 -12.97 -0.20 24.32
N TRP A 120 -13.14 0.95 23.66
CA TRP A 120 -12.14 1.56 22.77
C TRP A 120 -10.78 1.80 23.43
N TYR A 121 -10.79 2.36 24.63
CA TYR A 121 -9.55 2.65 25.35
C TYR A 121 -8.79 1.36 25.71
N SER A 122 -9.50 0.33 26.17
CA SER A 122 -8.91 -0.98 26.44
C SER A 122 -8.35 -1.64 25.17
N VAL A 123 -8.99 -1.45 24.02
CA VAL A 123 -8.47 -1.95 22.74
C VAL A 123 -7.18 -1.25 22.38
N MET A 124 -7.17 0.08 22.44
CA MET A 124 -6.02 0.91 22.11
C MET A 124 -4.81 0.59 23.00
N THR A 125 -5.00 0.48 24.33
CA THR A 125 -3.92 0.09 25.24
C THR A 125 -3.44 -1.33 24.96
N THR A 126 -4.33 -2.26 24.63
CA THR A 126 -3.93 -3.63 24.27
C THR A 126 -3.10 -3.67 22.98
N ILE A 127 -3.49 -2.90 21.95
CA ILE A 127 -2.69 -2.77 20.72
C ILE A 127 -1.30 -2.27 21.08
N ARG A 128 -1.21 -1.17 21.84
CA ARG A 128 0.06 -0.58 22.28
C ARG A 128 0.92 -1.59 23.02
N ASP A 129 0.34 -2.37 23.93
CA ASP A 129 1.07 -3.36 24.73
C ASP A 129 1.59 -4.52 23.85
N ILE A 130 0.80 -4.96 22.87
CA ILE A 130 1.24 -6.00 21.91
C ILE A 130 2.40 -5.49 21.05
N VAL A 131 2.35 -4.24 20.61
CA VAL A 131 3.39 -3.64 19.75
C VAL A 131 4.50 -2.95 20.53
N ASN A 132 4.49 -3.06 21.86
CA ASN A 132 5.49 -2.43 22.71
C ASN A 132 6.89 -2.98 22.36
N GLY A 133 7.85 -2.07 22.17
CA GLY A 133 9.19 -2.38 21.67
C GLY A 133 9.33 -2.49 20.15
N ILE A 134 8.25 -2.29 19.39
CA ILE A 134 8.34 -2.07 17.94
C ILE A 134 8.47 -0.57 17.67
N ASP A 135 9.69 -0.15 17.37
CA ASP A 135 9.96 1.21 16.92
C ASP A 135 9.60 1.39 15.45
N ASN A 136 9.16 2.61 15.08
CA ASN A 136 8.93 3.01 13.69
C ASN A 136 7.98 2.10 12.90
N GLY A 137 6.94 1.57 13.57
CA GLY A 137 5.94 0.78 12.88
C GLY A 137 5.11 1.61 11.90
N THR A 138 4.38 0.90 11.04
CA THR A 138 3.54 1.51 10.02
C THR A 138 2.11 1.05 10.13
N TYR A 139 1.14 1.97 9.98
CA TYR A 139 -0.26 1.61 10.05
C TYR A 139 -1.11 2.19 8.93
N VAL A 140 -2.26 1.57 8.70
CA VAL A 140 -3.37 2.12 7.90
C VAL A 140 -4.63 2.00 8.73
N GLU A 141 -5.39 3.08 8.85
CA GLU A 141 -6.65 3.13 9.60
C GLU A 141 -7.79 3.57 8.68
N VAL A 142 -8.73 2.65 8.42
CA VAL A 142 -9.96 2.90 7.66
C VAL A 142 -11.07 3.28 8.62
N GLY A 143 -11.73 4.41 8.37
CA GLY A 143 -12.70 4.99 9.29
C GLY A 143 -12.01 5.72 10.43
N SER A 144 -10.99 6.52 10.13
CA SER A 144 -10.17 7.19 11.15
C SER A 144 -10.91 8.25 11.95
N GLY A 145 -12.11 8.65 11.54
CA GLY A 145 -12.88 9.69 12.21
C GLY A 145 -12.11 11.00 12.28
N ASP A 146 -12.23 11.70 13.41
CA ASP A 146 -11.54 12.98 13.67
C ASP A 146 -10.05 12.81 14.01
N GLY A 147 -9.54 11.57 13.94
CA GLY A 147 -8.15 11.23 14.24
C GLY A 147 -7.83 11.16 15.74
N GLU A 148 -8.80 11.42 16.63
CA GLU A 148 -8.61 11.44 18.08
C GLU A 148 -9.62 10.53 18.80
N LEU A 149 -10.92 10.82 18.67
CA LEU A 149 -11.98 10.10 19.35
C LEU A 149 -12.04 8.67 18.82
N PHE A 150 -11.81 7.71 19.72
CA PHE A 150 -11.80 6.28 19.42
C PHE A 150 -10.77 5.83 18.36
N SER A 151 -9.78 6.67 18.01
CA SER A 151 -8.72 6.26 17.09
C SER A 151 -7.88 5.15 17.70
N PHE A 152 -7.63 4.10 16.92
CA PHE A 152 -6.79 2.98 17.33
C PHE A 152 -5.30 3.22 17.07
N SER A 153 -4.97 4.26 16.30
CA SER A 153 -3.60 4.55 15.88
C SER A 153 -2.98 5.79 16.54
N SER A 154 -3.77 6.63 17.21
CA SER A 154 -3.31 7.90 17.80
C SER A 154 -2.19 7.70 18.82
N GLN A 155 -2.34 6.75 19.75
CA GLN A 155 -1.28 6.40 20.71
C GLN A 155 -0.01 5.90 20.01
N LEU A 156 -0.13 5.16 18.91
CA LEU A 156 1.04 4.61 18.21
C LEU A 156 1.87 5.72 17.56
N GLU A 157 1.19 6.72 17.00
CA GLU A 157 1.86 7.88 16.42
C GLU A 157 2.52 8.76 17.50
N VAL A 158 1.78 9.12 18.55
CA VAL A 158 2.26 10.06 19.58
C VAL A 158 3.31 9.43 20.49
N VAL A 159 3.10 8.18 20.92
CA VAL A 159 3.95 7.52 21.93
C VAL A 159 5.10 6.76 21.28
N LEU A 160 4.85 6.06 20.16
CA LEU A 160 5.83 5.18 19.53
C LEU A 160 6.45 5.76 18.25
N GLY A 161 6.04 6.96 17.84
CA GLY A 161 6.53 7.60 16.61
C GLY A 161 6.16 6.84 15.34
N TRP A 162 5.10 6.03 15.37
CA TRP A 162 4.65 5.30 14.18
C TRP A 162 4.12 6.27 13.11
N GLN A 163 4.29 5.88 11.85
CA GLN A 163 3.78 6.64 10.71
C GLN A 163 2.67 5.85 10.00
N GLY A 164 1.62 6.52 9.56
CA GLY A 164 0.50 5.83 8.96
C GLY A 164 -0.28 6.61 7.92
N LEU A 165 -1.34 5.98 7.45
CA LEU A 165 -2.35 6.55 6.58
C LEU A 165 -3.71 6.54 7.28
N LEU A 166 -4.34 7.70 7.35
CA LEU A 166 -5.72 7.88 7.83
C LEU A 166 -6.67 7.97 6.63
N ILE A 167 -7.69 7.13 6.59
CA ILE A 167 -8.72 7.12 5.54
C ILE A 167 -10.07 7.46 6.17
N GLU A 168 -10.64 8.60 5.79
CA GLU A 168 -11.93 9.08 6.29
C GLU A 168 -12.74 9.68 5.14
N PRO A 169 -13.96 9.17 4.84
CA PRO A 169 -14.75 9.65 3.71
C PRO A 169 -15.33 11.05 3.92
N ARG A 170 -15.51 11.48 5.17
CA ARG A 170 -16.24 12.70 5.48
C ARG A 170 -15.34 13.92 5.45
N PRO A 171 -15.54 14.89 4.54
CA PRO A 171 -14.58 15.98 4.35
C PRO A 171 -14.30 16.80 5.62
N THR A 172 -15.35 17.14 6.38
CA THR A 172 -15.21 17.94 7.60
C THR A 172 -14.45 17.20 8.69
N VAL A 173 -14.76 15.92 8.89
CA VAL A 173 -14.14 15.08 9.92
C VAL A 173 -12.71 14.69 9.52
N TYR A 174 -12.49 14.41 8.24
CA TYR A 174 -11.15 14.25 7.67
C TYR A 174 -10.28 15.48 7.95
N GLN A 175 -10.80 16.69 7.70
CA GLN A 175 -10.05 17.92 7.99
C GLN A 175 -9.71 18.06 9.48
N GLN A 176 -10.57 17.62 10.40
CA GLN A 176 -10.25 17.58 11.82
C GLN A 176 -9.07 16.63 12.09
N ALA A 177 -9.09 15.42 11.53
CA ALA A 177 -7.97 14.50 11.63
C ALA A 177 -6.67 15.08 11.04
N ARG A 178 -6.76 15.82 9.94
CA ARG A 178 -5.60 16.52 9.36
C ARG A 178 -5.10 17.68 10.21
N ARG A 179 -5.90 18.27 11.10
CA ARG A 179 -5.41 19.32 12.00
C ARG A 179 -4.58 18.75 13.15
N THR A 180 -4.85 17.52 13.55
CA THR A 180 -4.29 16.93 14.77
C THR A 180 -3.22 15.86 14.53
N ARG A 181 -3.18 15.24 13.35
CA ARG A 181 -2.35 14.06 13.05
C ARG A 181 -1.25 14.31 12.02
N LYS A 182 -0.05 13.78 12.31
CA LYS A 182 1.13 13.80 11.42
C LYS A 182 1.03 12.81 10.27
N ALA A 183 0.21 11.76 10.40
CA ALA A 183 -0.02 10.73 9.41
C ALA A 183 -0.25 11.27 7.98
N ALA A 184 -0.06 10.46 6.95
CA ALA A 184 -0.64 10.71 5.63
C ALA A 184 -2.18 10.63 5.71
N GLY A 185 -2.87 11.24 4.75
CA GLY A 185 -4.33 11.25 4.71
C GLY A 185 -4.91 10.90 3.35
N ALA A 186 -6.12 10.35 3.33
CA ALA A 186 -6.95 10.23 2.14
C ALA A 186 -8.43 10.49 2.47
N ASN A 187 -9.03 11.51 1.84
CA ASN A 187 -10.45 11.82 2.01
C ASN A 187 -11.33 11.03 1.02
N VAL A 188 -11.43 9.73 1.27
CA VAL A 188 -12.16 8.78 0.40
C VAL A 188 -12.87 7.73 1.23
N CYS A 189 -13.92 7.12 0.68
CA CYS A 189 -14.42 5.85 1.21
C CYS A 189 -13.59 4.70 0.66
N VAL A 190 -13.67 3.56 1.35
CA VAL A 190 -13.08 2.31 0.86
C VAL A 190 -14.16 1.50 0.15
N ALA A 191 -13.92 1.18 -1.11
CA ALA A 191 -14.75 0.30 -1.91
C ALA A 191 -14.41 -1.17 -1.61
N VAL A 192 -15.46 -1.99 -1.52
CA VAL A 192 -15.38 -3.44 -1.37
C VAL A 192 -15.04 -4.13 -2.69
N GLU A 193 -15.53 -3.59 -3.81
CA GLU A 193 -15.32 -4.12 -5.15
C GLU A 193 -14.34 -3.25 -5.93
N ASN A 194 -13.88 -3.70 -7.11
CA ASN A 194 -13.10 -2.89 -8.07
C ASN A 194 -13.91 -1.73 -8.69
N LEU A 195 -14.98 -1.30 -8.03
CA LEU A 195 -15.81 -0.16 -8.40
C LEU A 195 -15.20 1.09 -7.77
N HIS A 196 -14.43 1.80 -8.58
CA HIS A 196 -13.83 3.08 -8.23
C HIS A 196 -14.81 4.17 -8.64
N GLY A 197 -15.68 4.59 -7.72
CA GLY A 197 -16.78 5.49 -8.06
C GLY A 197 -17.25 6.33 -6.88
N LYS A 198 -18.00 7.38 -7.19
CA LYS A 198 -18.64 8.19 -6.16
C LYS A 198 -19.83 7.44 -5.57
N LYS A 199 -19.90 7.41 -4.23
CA LYS A 199 -21.08 6.95 -3.49
C LYS A 199 -21.65 8.09 -2.66
N PHE A 200 -22.93 7.97 -2.31
CA PHE A 200 -23.55 8.89 -1.36
C PHE A 200 -23.29 8.41 0.06
N PHE A 201 -22.73 9.30 0.86
CA PHE A 201 -22.61 9.16 2.30
C PHE A 201 -23.75 9.92 2.96
N TRP A 202 -24.25 9.35 4.06
CA TRP A 202 -25.28 9.94 4.90
C TRP A 202 -24.69 10.24 6.27
N GLU A 203 -25.00 11.42 6.78
CA GLU A 203 -24.53 11.90 8.08
C GLU A 203 -25.69 12.43 8.91
N PRO A 204 -25.87 11.99 10.16
CA PRO A 204 -27.01 12.41 10.98
C PRO A 204 -26.92 13.90 11.33
N ARG A 205 -28.08 14.59 11.38
CA ARG A 205 -28.17 15.97 11.88
C ARG A 205 -28.19 15.99 13.41
N ASN A 206 -27.36 16.86 13.99
CA ASN A 206 -27.02 16.79 15.42
C ASN A 206 -27.21 18.10 16.20
N SER A 207 -28.09 19.01 15.77
CA SER A 207 -28.18 20.36 16.35
C SER A 207 -28.51 20.41 17.84
N ASP A 208 -29.15 19.37 18.39
CA ASP A 208 -29.73 19.40 19.73
C ASP A 208 -28.96 18.55 20.77
N LEU A 209 -27.84 17.90 20.38
CA LEU A 209 -27.04 17.04 21.26
C LEU A 209 -25.87 17.81 21.91
N SER A 210 -25.36 17.32 23.05
CA SER A 210 -24.10 17.83 23.63
C SER A 210 -22.90 17.45 22.75
N GLU A 211 -21.79 18.19 22.82
CA GLU A 211 -20.64 18.01 21.92
C GLU A 211 -20.15 16.55 21.81
N ILE A 212 -19.93 15.87 22.93
CA ILE A 212 -19.49 14.46 22.92
C ILE A 212 -20.54 13.53 22.28
N LEU A 213 -21.83 13.78 22.50
CA LEU A 213 -22.91 13.01 21.89
C LEU A 213 -23.04 13.31 20.40
N GLN A 214 -22.78 14.55 19.97
CA GLN A 214 -22.67 14.89 18.56
C GLN A 214 -21.53 14.09 17.92
N LYS A 215 -20.33 14.09 18.51
CA LYS A 215 -19.19 13.32 17.98
C LYS A 215 -19.48 11.82 17.91
N ILE A 216 -20.07 11.25 18.94
CA ILE A 216 -20.49 9.83 18.95
C ILE A 216 -21.56 9.58 17.87
N ASN A 217 -22.56 10.46 17.73
CA ASN A 217 -23.60 10.24 16.73
C ASN A 217 -23.05 10.39 15.31
N TYR A 218 -22.14 11.34 15.08
CA TYR A 218 -21.40 11.48 13.83
C TYR A 218 -20.61 10.21 13.49
N ALA A 219 -20.12 9.44 14.46
CA ALA A 219 -19.49 8.15 14.19
C ALA A 219 -20.46 7.08 13.59
N SER A 220 -21.76 7.36 13.54
CA SER A 220 -22.77 6.51 12.88
C SER A 220 -22.97 6.86 11.39
N ALA A 221 -22.29 7.89 10.88
CA ALA A 221 -22.36 8.25 9.47
C ALA A 221 -21.88 7.07 8.59
N THR A 222 -22.59 6.81 7.49
CA THR A 222 -22.40 5.60 6.69
C THR A 222 -22.80 5.80 5.24
N LEU A 223 -22.55 4.81 4.38
CA LEU A 223 -23.05 4.82 3.00
C LEU A 223 -24.57 4.80 3.00
N LEU A 224 -25.19 5.56 2.10
CA LEU A 224 -26.66 5.64 1.96
C LEU A 224 -27.32 4.26 1.78
N ASP A 225 -26.60 3.31 1.16
CA ASP A 225 -27.04 1.92 0.97
C ASP A 225 -27.28 1.17 2.30
N HIS A 226 -26.72 1.67 3.41
CA HIS A 226 -26.85 1.11 4.76
C HIS A 226 -27.83 1.89 5.65
N VAL A 227 -28.44 2.97 5.15
CA VAL A 227 -29.39 3.79 5.90
C VAL A 227 -30.82 3.35 5.61
N THR A 228 -31.58 3.13 6.67
CA THR A 228 -33.00 2.78 6.59
C THR A 228 -33.80 3.89 5.89
N SER A 229 -34.93 3.55 5.29
CA SER A 229 -35.79 4.55 4.64
C SER A 229 -36.25 5.64 5.59
N GLU A 230 -36.47 5.29 6.84
CA GLU A 230 -36.94 6.11 7.94
C GLU A 230 -35.90 7.17 8.32
N ASP A 231 -34.63 6.77 8.44
CA ASP A 231 -33.55 7.64 8.91
C ASP A 231 -33.00 8.58 7.81
N ARG A 232 -33.28 8.30 6.53
CA ARG A 232 -32.77 9.11 5.40
C ARG A 232 -33.15 10.59 5.50
N GLY A 233 -34.33 10.88 6.04
CA GLY A 233 -34.81 12.23 6.23
C GLY A 233 -34.08 13.00 7.33
N ASP A 234 -33.38 12.31 8.23
CA ASP A 234 -32.80 12.90 9.44
C ASP A 234 -31.31 13.22 9.31
N GLY A 235 -30.75 13.07 8.11
CA GLY A 235 -29.36 13.37 7.83
C GLY A 235 -29.14 14.22 6.59
N GLU A 236 -27.88 14.52 6.34
CA GLU A 236 -27.39 15.18 5.14
C GLU A 236 -26.71 14.17 4.22
N LEU A 237 -26.77 14.44 2.91
CA LEU A 237 -26.15 13.60 1.89
C LEU A 237 -25.04 14.35 1.18
N TYR A 238 -23.91 13.67 0.98
CA TYR A 238 -22.84 14.15 0.11
C TYR A 238 -22.23 13.00 -0.68
N SER A 239 -21.68 13.35 -1.84
CA SER A 239 -20.96 12.39 -2.67
C SER A 239 -19.50 12.32 -2.24
N VAL A 240 -18.97 11.12 -2.04
CA VAL A 240 -17.57 10.86 -1.74
C VAL A 240 -17.00 9.85 -2.73
N GLN A 241 -15.75 10.04 -3.13
CA GLN A 241 -15.04 9.09 -3.98
C GLN A 241 -14.69 7.83 -3.18
N CYS A 242 -15.03 6.65 -3.68
CA CYS A 242 -14.57 5.38 -3.11
C CYS A 242 -13.45 4.77 -3.96
N LEU A 243 -12.46 4.16 -3.30
CA LEU A 243 -11.34 3.46 -3.91
C LEU A 243 -11.09 2.14 -3.17
N THR A 244 -10.52 1.13 -3.82
CA THR A 244 -10.22 -0.13 -3.12
C THR A 244 -9.13 0.07 -2.06
N LEU A 245 -9.25 -0.66 -0.95
CA LEU A 245 -8.25 -0.64 0.12
C LEU A 245 -6.87 -1.05 -0.39
N ASN A 246 -6.84 -2.05 -1.29
CA ASN A 246 -5.61 -2.56 -1.84
C ASN A 246 -4.85 -1.47 -2.63
N SER A 247 -5.54 -0.72 -3.50
CA SER A 247 -4.90 0.36 -4.25
C SER A 247 -4.39 1.50 -3.37
N LEU A 248 -5.15 1.87 -2.32
CA LEU A 248 -4.72 2.86 -1.34
C LEU A 248 -3.43 2.44 -0.61
N ILE A 249 -3.37 1.20 -0.14
CA ILE A 249 -2.19 0.65 0.54
C ILE A 249 -0.98 0.61 -0.41
N HIS A 250 -1.17 0.15 -1.65
CA HIS A 250 -0.09 0.13 -2.64
C HIS A 250 0.42 1.54 -2.97
N ALA A 251 -0.47 2.52 -3.13
CA ALA A 251 -0.09 3.90 -3.38
C ALA A 251 0.68 4.50 -2.19
N TYR A 252 0.19 4.31 -0.97
CA TYR A 252 0.82 4.81 0.26
C TYR A 252 2.20 4.18 0.50
N THR A 253 2.28 2.85 0.47
CA THR A 253 3.53 2.12 0.73
C THR A 253 4.60 2.45 -0.30
N SER A 254 4.24 2.58 -1.59
CA SER A 254 5.21 2.91 -2.63
C SER A 254 5.60 4.39 -2.70
N LYS A 255 4.69 5.34 -2.42
CA LYS A 255 4.99 6.78 -2.45
C LYS A 255 5.62 7.28 -1.15
N ILE A 256 5.01 6.97 -0.01
CA ILE A 256 5.38 7.53 1.28
C ILE A 256 6.43 6.66 1.97
N LEU A 257 6.20 5.35 2.04
CA LEU A 257 7.14 4.42 2.69
C LEU A 257 8.30 3.99 1.78
N LYS A 258 8.24 4.33 0.48
CA LYS A 258 9.22 3.93 -0.56
C LYS A 258 9.46 2.41 -0.60
N GLN A 259 8.45 1.63 -0.23
CA GLN A 259 8.50 0.18 -0.22
C GLN A 259 8.21 -0.37 -1.62
N ARG A 260 8.94 -1.42 -2.00
CA ARG A 260 8.66 -2.18 -3.23
C ARG A 260 7.47 -3.13 -3.07
N TRP A 261 7.33 -3.71 -1.88
CA TRP A 261 6.26 -4.65 -1.54
C TRP A 261 5.46 -4.06 -0.38
N PRO A 262 4.11 -3.97 -0.47
CA PRO A 262 3.32 -3.39 0.59
C PRO A 262 3.42 -4.20 1.88
N GLN A 263 3.97 -3.60 2.93
CA GLN A 263 4.08 -4.21 4.26
C GLN A 263 3.59 -3.22 5.32
N LEU A 264 2.68 -3.68 6.17
CA LEU A 264 2.12 -2.91 7.27
C LEU A 264 2.36 -3.62 8.62
N SER A 265 2.71 -2.83 9.63
CA SER A 265 2.73 -3.31 11.01
C SER A 265 1.31 -3.48 11.55
N LEU A 266 0.40 -2.57 11.21
CA LEU A 266 -0.99 -2.59 11.64
C LEU A 266 -1.95 -2.19 10.50
N LEU A 267 -3.03 -2.95 10.32
CA LEU A 267 -4.19 -2.53 9.56
C LEU A 267 -5.40 -2.45 10.48
N VAL A 268 -6.07 -1.31 10.51
CA VAL A 268 -7.32 -1.10 11.24
C VAL A 268 -8.44 -0.89 10.24
N ILE A 269 -9.55 -1.62 10.39
CA ILE A 269 -10.76 -1.45 9.60
C ILE A 269 -11.94 -1.23 10.55
N ASP A 270 -12.27 0.05 10.76
CA ASP A 270 -13.47 0.50 11.46
C ASP A 270 -14.48 1.06 10.45
N ALA A 271 -15.04 0.16 9.63
CA ALA A 271 -16.02 0.51 8.62
C ALA A 271 -16.96 -0.66 8.33
N HIS A 272 -18.14 -0.35 7.79
CA HIS A 272 -19.02 -1.36 7.20
C HIS A 272 -18.35 -2.04 6.00
N GLY A 273 -18.59 -3.35 5.82
CA GLY A 273 -18.01 -4.13 4.72
C GLY A 273 -16.56 -4.57 4.97
N ALA A 274 -16.07 -4.53 6.22
CA ALA A 274 -14.70 -4.89 6.55
C ALA A 274 -14.27 -6.30 6.08
N ALA A 275 -15.16 -7.29 6.20
CA ALA A 275 -14.90 -8.66 5.73
C ALA A 275 -14.62 -8.68 4.22
N ASP A 276 -15.42 -7.97 3.44
CA ASP A 276 -15.27 -7.94 1.99
C ASP A 276 -14.03 -7.14 1.59
N MET A 277 -13.74 -6.02 2.26
CA MET A 277 -12.48 -5.28 2.08
C MET A 277 -11.27 -6.20 2.29
N LEU A 278 -11.27 -7.01 3.35
CA LEU A 278 -10.19 -7.96 3.63
C LEU A 278 -10.07 -9.05 2.56
N SER A 279 -11.20 -9.55 2.06
CA SER A 279 -11.22 -10.55 0.99
C SER A 279 -10.59 -10.01 -0.31
N SER A 280 -10.72 -8.70 -0.56
CA SER A 280 -10.18 -8.02 -1.74
C SER A 280 -8.67 -7.72 -1.66
N LEU A 281 -8.07 -7.76 -0.47
CA LEU A 281 -6.65 -7.46 -0.30
C LEU A 281 -5.79 -8.52 -0.99
N ASN A 282 -4.81 -8.10 -1.77
CA ASN A 282 -3.90 -9.00 -2.47
C ASN A 282 -2.48 -8.44 -2.51
N GLY A 283 -1.48 -9.26 -2.19
CA GLY A 283 -0.08 -8.84 -2.22
C GLY A 283 0.37 -7.92 -1.09
N VAL A 284 -0.48 -7.67 -0.09
CA VAL A 284 -0.15 -6.90 1.12
C VAL A 284 0.22 -7.84 2.25
N GLN A 285 1.35 -7.58 2.92
CA GLN A 285 1.73 -8.28 4.15
C GLN A 285 1.31 -7.45 5.35
N ILE A 286 0.58 -8.07 6.28
CA ILE A 286 0.04 -7.40 7.46
C ILE A 286 0.50 -8.17 8.69
N THR A 287 1.04 -7.45 9.66
CA THR A 287 1.57 -8.03 10.89
C THR A 287 0.51 -8.11 11.99
N MET A 288 -0.31 -7.06 12.12
CA MET A 288 -1.47 -6.97 13.00
C MET A 288 -2.68 -6.43 12.25
N LEU A 289 -3.85 -6.96 12.54
CA LEU A 289 -5.13 -6.57 11.97
C LEU A 289 -6.13 -6.33 13.11
N VAL A 290 -6.82 -5.18 13.07
CA VAL A 290 -7.92 -4.83 13.96
C VAL A 290 -9.14 -4.56 13.10
N VAL A 291 -10.24 -5.24 13.41
CA VAL A 291 -11.48 -5.12 12.64
C VAL A 291 -12.64 -4.88 13.57
N ARG A 292 -13.44 -3.86 13.27
CA ARG A 292 -14.77 -3.70 13.85
C ARG A 292 -15.80 -4.35 12.93
N GLY A 293 -16.57 -5.28 13.47
CA GLY A 293 -17.65 -5.97 12.77
C GLY A 293 -19.02 -5.50 13.24
N SER A 294 -20.01 -5.55 12.34
CA SER A 294 -21.41 -5.52 12.73
C SER A 294 -21.87 -6.91 13.21
N LYS A 295 -23.01 -6.96 13.92
CA LYS A 295 -23.60 -8.17 14.52
C LYS A 295 -23.80 -9.36 13.56
N GLU A 296 -23.82 -9.12 12.25
CA GLU A 296 -24.48 -10.05 11.33
C GLU A 296 -23.56 -10.83 10.36
N TYR A 297 -22.30 -10.42 10.10
CA TYR A 297 -21.60 -10.96 8.91
C TYR A 297 -20.07 -11.13 8.98
N MET A 298 -19.45 -11.22 10.15
CA MET A 298 -18.04 -11.64 10.18
C MET A 298 -17.89 -13.15 10.35
N ASP A 299 -18.07 -13.89 9.26
CA ASP A 299 -17.56 -15.27 9.14
C ASP A 299 -16.03 -15.23 8.99
N ILE A 300 -15.35 -15.04 10.12
CA ILE A 300 -13.91 -14.89 10.19
C ILE A 300 -13.16 -16.17 9.81
N ASN A 301 -13.85 -17.31 9.78
CA ASN A 301 -13.29 -18.55 9.28
C ASN A 301 -12.86 -18.41 7.81
N LEU A 302 -13.54 -17.55 7.03
CA LEU A 302 -13.18 -17.26 5.64
C LEU A 302 -11.83 -16.52 5.49
N ILE A 303 -11.43 -15.74 6.50
CA ILE A 303 -10.17 -14.97 6.52
C ILE A 303 -8.99 -15.87 6.92
N ASP A 304 -9.22 -16.83 7.81
CA ASP A 304 -8.21 -17.81 8.26
C ASP A 304 -7.72 -18.69 7.09
N GLU A 305 -8.66 -19.20 6.29
CA GLU A 305 -8.36 -20.16 5.22
C GLU A 305 -7.63 -19.55 4.01
N THR A 306 -7.86 -18.27 3.70
CA THR A 306 -7.42 -17.66 2.43
C THR A 306 -6.06 -16.97 2.47
N LYS A 307 -5.51 -16.60 3.65
CA LYS A 307 -4.31 -15.74 3.73
C LYS A 307 -3.09 -16.32 4.45
N ARG A 308 -3.13 -17.57 4.92
CA ARG A 308 -2.07 -18.16 5.77
C ARG A 308 -1.72 -17.28 6.98
N LEU A 309 -2.69 -16.49 7.45
CA LEU A 309 -2.58 -15.80 8.72
C LEU A 309 -2.74 -16.88 9.78
N LYS A 310 -1.64 -17.30 10.40
CA LYS A 310 -1.73 -18.17 11.58
C LYS A 310 -2.38 -17.35 12.69
N LEU A 311 -3.67 -17.58 12.90
CA LEU A 311 -4.43 -16.93 13.97
C LEU A 311 -3.95 -17.51 15.32
N THR A 312 -3.61 -16.62 16.28
CA THR A 312 -3.08 -16.95 17.65
C THR A 312 -3.76 -16.10 18.80
N TYR A 313 -3.95 -16.57 20.06
CA TYR A 313 -4.88 -16.15 21.19
C TYR A 313 -4.23 -16.36 22.51
N HIS A 314 -4.61 -15.46 23.38
CA HIS A 314 -3.96 -15.28 24.64
C HIS A 314 -4.78 -15.84 25.82
N PRO A 315 -4.25 -16.78 26.62
CA PRO A 315 -5.04 -17.58 27.58
C PRO A 315 -5.34 -16.95 28.96
N LYS A 316 -5.15 -15.64 29.17
CA LYS A 316 -5.39 -14.99 30.47
C LYS A 316 -6.75 -14.29 30.63
N ALA A 317 -7.56 -14.25 29.59
CA ALA A 317 -8.97 -14.57 29.74
C ALA A 317 -9.08 -16.04 29.30
N HIS A 318 -9.59 -16.95 30.12
CA HIS A 318 -9.65 -18.36 29.71
C HIS A 318 -10.48 -18.51 28.41
N PHE A 319 -10.08 -19.46 27.53
CA PHE A 319 -10.77 -20.09 26.36
C PHE A 319 -9.91 -20.15 25.07
N THR A 320 -8.86 -20.96 25.13
CA THR A 320 -7.91 -21.32 24.04
C THR A 320 -8.37 -21.16 22.58
N ASN A 321 -7.51 -20.48 21.82
CA ASN A 321 -7.31 -20.54 20.36
C ASN A 321 -8.06 -19.55 19.44
N HIS A 322 -7.66 -18.30 19.49
CA HIS A 322 -6.63 -17.74 18.59
C HIS A 322 -6.98 -16.36 17.92
N LEU A 323 -7.90 -15.63 18.59
CA LEU A 323 -8.37 -14.24 18.40
C LEU A 323 -8.40 -13.46 19.74
N LEU A 324 -8.15 -12.16 19.77
CA LEU A 324 -8.55 -11.33 20.92
C LEU A 324 -9.86 -10.61 20.62
N PHE A 325 -10.91 -10.96 21.37
CA PHE A 325 -12.18 -10.24 21.39
C PHE A 325 -12.16 -9.28 22.56
N ILE A 326 -12.23 -7.98 22.29
CA ILE A 326 -12.32 -6.97 23.34
C ILE A 326 -13.78 -6.49 23.50
N ASP A 327 -14.62 -6.77 22.50
CA ASP A 327 -16.08 -6.67 22.56
C ASP A 327 -16.68 -7.62 21.51
N ARG A 328 -18.01 -7.84 21.49
CA ARG A 328 -18.71 -8.61 20.45
C ARG A 328 -18.41 -8.10 19.03
N TYR A 329 -17.91 -6.87 18.92
CA TYR A 329 -17.72 -6.15 17.67
C TYR A 329 -16.25 -5.92 17.31
N ILE A 330 -15.30 -5.98 18.23
CA ILE A 330 -13.90 -5.63 17.95
C ILE A 330 -13.01 -6.87 18.09
N LYS A 331 -12.26 -7.16 17.03
CA LYS A 331 -11.37 -8.33 16.95
C LYS A 331 -9.96 -7.89 16.57
N ILE A 332 -8.97 -8.41 17.29
CA ILE A 332 -7.54 -8.23 17.00
C ILE A 332 -6.93 -9.57 16.60
N VAL A 333 -6.15 -9.54 15.51
CA VAL A 333 -5.38 -10.66 14.95
C VAL A 333 -3.93 -10.21 14.75
N TYR A 334 -2.94 -11.01 15.15
CA TYR A 334 -1.52 -10.67 14.97
C TYR A 334 -0.62 -11.89 14.81
N LYS A 335 0.57 -11.69 14.24
CA LYS A 335 1.57 -12.75 14.03
C LYS A 335 2.48 -12.93 15.26
N GLU A 336 2.69 -14.17 15.67
CA GLU A 336 3.37 -14.59 16.92
C GLU A 336 4.83 -14.10 17.09
N ALA A 337 5.49 -13.62 16.04
CA ALA A 337 6.89 -13.18 16.08
C ALA A 337 7.12 -11.79 16.71
N ILE A 338 6.06 -11.10 17.13
CA ILE A 338 6.13 -9.68 17.50
C ILE A 338 6.72 -9.44 18.90
N ASN A 339 6.47 -10.32 19.89
CA ASN A 339 7.09 -10.18 21.20
C ASN A 339 6.99 -11.49 22.02
N PRO A 340 8.07 -12.28 22.17
CA PRO A 340 8.06 -13.50 22.97
C PRO A 340 8.03 -13.26 24.49
N GLU A 341 8.13 -12.01 24.96
CA GLU A 341 8.21 -11.62 26.37
C GLU A 341 6.88 -11.12 26.97
N ILE A 342 5.75 -11.19 26.25
CA ILE A 342 4.42 -10.99 26.85
C ILE A 342 4.09 -12.23 27.71
N LYS A 343 4.84 -12.38 28.80
CA LYS A 343 4.58 -13.32 29.89
C LYS A 343 3.59 -12.65 30.82
N THR A 344 2.32 -13.01 30.63
CA THR A 344 1.38 -13.31 31.71
C THR A 344 1.53 -12.48 33.00
N VAL A 345 0.95 -11.28 33.06
CA VAL A 345 0.49 -10.68 34.34
C VAL A 345 -0.93 -11.13 34.63
#